data_AF-A0A975EEZ9-F1
#
_entry.id   AF-A0A975EEZ9-F1
#
_cell.length_a   1.000
_cell.length_b   1.000
_cell.length_c   1.000
_cell.angle_alpha   90.00
_cell.angle_beta   90.00
_cell.angle_gamma   90.00
#
_symmetry.space_group_name_H-M   'P 1'
#
loop_
_entity.id
_entity.type
_entity.pdbx_description
1 polymer ?
#
loop_
_entity_poly.entity_id
_entity_poly.type
_entity_poly.pdbx_seq_one_letter_code
_entity_poly.pdbx_strand_id
1 'polypeptide(L)'
;MFGTLFSLSFSDLDSIARKSGLIRRRSRKLSASGFLLALLRSVTKGDASLSHLAMQLGTLQSSAMSRQSMHKHFSPASTSFLLTDLPSGDVLSSALHNARDSDQALGREILDHCRQADLIVRDMGFFNLESLHVIEAREAFWISRFSEAPQRQLRPALGHRDPVPLPQAILPDQSGAHTQKRLLPS
;
A
#
# COMPACT_ATOMS: atom_id res chain seq x y z
N MET A 1 -15.62 17.57 13.84
CA MET A 1 -16.19 18.65 13.00
C MET A 1 -16.07 18.16 11.57
N PHE A 2 -17.08 17.45 11.05
CA PHE A 2 -17.02 16.85 9.72
C PHE A 2 -17.04 17.97 8.68
N GLY A 3 -15.87 18.30 8.13
CA GLY A 3 -15.73 19.22 7.01
C GLY A 3 -16.62 18.77 5.86
N THR A 4 -17.18 19.74 5.16
CA THR A 4 -17.97 19.57 3.93
C THR A 4 -17.43 18.41 3.10
N LEU A 5 -18.18 17.31 3.06
CA LEU A 5 -17.90 16.20 2.14
C LEU A 5 -17.89 16.77 0.73
N PHE A 6 -16.71 16.88 0.14
CA PHE A 6 -16.54 17.34 -1.22
C PHE A 6 -17.23 16.35 -2.15
N SER A 7 -18.32 16.78 -2.77
CA SER A 7 -19.05 15.98 -3.73
C SER A 7 -18.31 16.03 -5.07
N LEU A 8 -17.39 15.09 -5.29
CA LEU A 8 -16.73 14.93 -6.58
C LEU A 8 -17.76 14.57 -7.65
N SER A 9 -17.99 15.44 -8.63
CA SER A 9 -18.90 15.14 -9.74
C SER A 9 -18.14 14.49 -10.90
N PHE A 10 -18.85 13.73 -11.73
CA PHE A 10 -18.28 13.19 -12.97
C PHE A 10 -17.79 14.29 -13.92
N SER A 11 -18.36 15.50 -13.85
CA SER A 11 -17.98 16.64 -14.67
C SER A 11 -16.60 17.18 -14.30
N ASP A 12 -16.26 17.19 -13.02
CA ASP A 12 -14.97 17.68 -12.52
C ASP A 12 -13.84 16.77 -12.98
N LEU A 13 -14.05 15.45 -12.90
CA LEU A 13 -13.10 14.45 -13.37
C LEU A 13 -12.82 14.55 -14.87
N ASP A 14 -13.87 14.80 -15.66
CA ASP A 14 -13.78 15.01 -17.10
C ASP A 14 -13.06 16.34 -17.44
N SER A 15 -13.19 17.36 -16.59
CA SER A 15 -12.46 18.63 -16.71
C SER A 15 -10.96 18.43 -16.48
N ILE A 16 -10.60 17.70 -15.41
CA ILE A 16 -9.21 17.35 -15.09
C ILE A 16 -8.58 16.53 -16.22
N ALA A 17 -9.30 15.53 -16.75
CA ALA A 17 -8.82 14.72 -17.87
C ALA A 17 -8.61 15.52 -19.18
N ARG A 18 -9.34 16.63 -19.38
CA ARG A 18 -9.10 17.53 -20.51
C ARG A 18 -7.88 18.41 -20.26
N LYS A 19 -7.74 18.97 -19.05
CA LYS A 19 -6.57 19.79 -18.66
C LYS A 19 -5.26 18.99 -18.76
N SER A 20 -5.26 17.74 -18.33
CA SER A 20 -4.10 16.84 -18.44
C SER A 20 -3.80 16.38 -19.87
N GLY A 21 -4.73 16.59 -20.80
CA GLY A 21 -4.63 16.12 -22.19
C GLY A 21 -4.91 14.63 -22.38
N LEU A 22 -5.36 13.91 -21.33
CA LEU A 22 -5.77 12.51 -21.41
C LEU A 22 -6.96 12.34 -22.36
N ILE A 23 -7.92 13.27 -22.29
CA ILE A 23 -9.09 13.35 -23.17
C ILE A 23 -9.03 14.65 -23.96
N ARG A 24 -8.67 14.55 -25.24
CA ARG A 24 -8.65 15.71 -26.15
C ARG A 24 -9.99 15.94 -26.86
N ARG A 25 -10.72 14.86 -27.13
CA ARG A 25 -12.03 14.88 -27.79
C ARG A 25 -12.99 13.96 -27.06
N ARG A 26 -14.26 14.34 -26.94
CA ARG A 26 -15.29 13.43 -26.43
C ARG A 26 -15.40 12.23 -27.38
N SER A 27 -15.43 11.02 -26.80
CA SER A 27 -15.65 9.79 -27.55
C SER A 27 -16.45 8.82 -26.70
N ARG A 28 -17.14 7.88 -27.35
CA ARG A 28 -17.83 6.79 -26.62
C ARG A 28 -16.87 5.71 -26.10
N LYS A 29 -15.58 5.79 -26.46
CA LYS A 29 -14.55 4.79 -26.16
C LYS A 29 -13.73 5.13 -24.92
N LEU A 30 -13.75 6.37 -24.46
CA LEU A 30 -12.96 6.81 -23.31
C LEU A 30 -13.64 7.98 -22.59
N SER A 31 -13.93 7.78 -21.31
CA SER A 31 -14.30 8.77 -20.30
C SER A 31 -13.29 8.75 -19.15
N ALA A 32 -13.18 9.87 -18.42
CA ALA A 32 -12.24 9.99 -17.31
C ALA A 32 -12.57 8.98 -16.19
N SER A 33 -13.85 8.83 -15.87
CA SER A 33 -14.32 7.91 -14.84
C SER A 33 -14.14 6.46 -15.22
N GLY A 34 -14.41 6.09 -16.48
CA GLY A 34 -14.20 4.73 -16.96
C GLY A 34 -12.73 4.34 -16.90
N PHE A 35 -11.83 5.26 -17.31
CA PHE A 35 -10.39 5.05 -17.24
C PHE A 35 -9.91 4.86 -15.80
N LEU A 36 -10.30 5.77 -14.89
CA LEU A 36 -9.94 5.70 -13.49
C LEU A 36 -10.49 4.43 -12.82
N LEU A 37 -11.76 4.08 -13.05
CA LEU A 37 -12.38 2.88 -12.49
C LEU A 37 -11.74 1.59 -13.01
N ALA A 38 -11.34 1.54 -14.28
CA ALA A 38 -10.60 0.39 -14.82
C ALA A 38 -9.24 0.24 -14.14
N LEU A 39 -8.50 1.34 -13.95
CA LEU A 39 -7.23 1.33 -13.22
C LEU A 39 -7.42 0.89 -11.77
N LEU A 40 -8.37 1.48 -11.03
CA LEU A 40 -8.66 1.09 -9.65
C LEU A 40 -9.00 -0.39 -9.54
N ARG A 41 -9.89 -0.89 -10.41
CA ARG A 41 -10.24 -2.32 -10.45
C ARG A 41 -9.04 -3.21 -10.72
N SER A 42 -8.16 -2.80 -11.64
CA SER A 42 -6.96 -3.55 -11.97
C SER A 42 -5.99 -3.65 -10.80
N VAL A 43 -5.80 -2.57 -10.04
CA VAL A 43 -4.95 -2.55 -8.84
C VAL A 43 -5.57 -3.41 -7.75
N THR A 44 -6.89 -3.33 -7.53
CA THR A 44 -7.56 -4.14 -6.50
C THR A 44 -7.61 -5.63 -6.82
N LYS A 45 -7.66 -6.01 -8.10
CA LYS A 45 -7.73 -7.42 -8.53
C LYS A 45 -6.35 -8.03 -8.78
N GLY A 46 -5.36 -7.22 -9.13
CA GLY A 46 -4.04 -7.70 -9.54
C GLY A 46 -3.88 -8.08 -10.99
N ASP A 47 -4.81 -7.68 -11.87
CA ASP A 47 -4.72 -7.89 -13.32
C ASP A 47 -4.70 -6.54 -14.04
N ALA A 48 -3.49 -5.99 -14.20
CA ALA A 48 -3.24 -4.71 -14.85
C ALA A 48 -2.84 -4.85 -16.33
N SER A 49 -3.13 -5.99 -16.97
CA SER A 49 -2.79 -6.15 -18.38
C SER A 49 -3.58 -5.17 -19.26
N LEU A 50 -2.93 -4.60 -20.28
CA LEU A 50 -3.56 -3.63 -21.19
C LEU A 50 -4.79 -4.19 -21.90
N SER A 51 -4.80 -5.49 -22.18
CA SER A 51 -5.94 -6.19 -22.77
C SER A 51 -7.10 -6.26 -21.78
N HIS A 52 -6.81 -6.58 -20.52
CA HIS A 52 -7.83 -6.63 -19.46
C HIS A 52 -8.41 -5.24 -19.21
N LEU A 53 -7.58 -4.21 -19.14
CA LEU A 53 -8.02 -2.83 -18.98
C LEU A 53 -8.91 -2.36 -20.14
N ALA A 54 -8.54 -2.67 -21.39
CA ALA A 54 -9.35 -2.35 -22.55
C ALA A 54 -10.73 -3.05 -22.52
N MET A 55 -10.75 -4.31 -22.08
CA MET A 55 -11.98 -5.08 -21.89
C MET A 55 -12.84 -4.48 -20.78
N GLN A 56 -12.27 -4.18 -19.61
CA GLN A 56 -12.97 -3.53 -18.49
C GLN A 56 -13.53 -2.17 -18.87
N LEU A 57 -12.78 -1.39 -19.64
CA LEU A 57 -13.25 -0.09 -20.12
C LEU A 57 -14.46 -0.25 -21.06
N GLY A 58 -14.44 -1.28 -21.92
CA GLY A 58 -15.56 -1.65 -22.77
C GLY A 58 -16.77 -2.27 -22.05
N THR A 59 -16.64 -2.73 -20.80
CA THR A 59 -17.80 -3.11 -19.97
C THR A 59 -18.35 -1.93 -19.19
N LEU A 60 -17.50 -0.96 -18.85
CA LEU A 60 -17.88 0.30 -18.23
C LEU A 60 -18.50 1.29 -19.21
N GLN A 61 -18.24 1.14 -20.51
CA GLN A 61 -18.68 2.05 -21.56
C GLN A 61 -19.24 1.28 -22.75
N SER A 62 -20.16 1.87 -23.51
CA SER A 62 -20.80 1.21 -24.66
C SER A 62 -19.90 1.00 -25.90
N SER A 63 -18.57 1.12 -25.77
CA SER A 63 -17.65 0.95 -26.90
C SER A 63 -16.28 0.42 -26.45
N ALA A 64 -15.93 -0.78 -26.94
CA ALA A 64 -14.63 -1.39 -26.68
C ALA A 64 -13.51 -0.74 -27.50
N MET A 65 -12.30 -0.76 -26.95
CA MET A 65 -11.08 -0.38 -27.65
C MET A 65 -10.08 -1.55 -27.71
N SER A 66 -9.10 -1.47 -28.61
CA SER A 66 -8.04 -2.48 -28.68
C SER A 66 -6.95 -2.24 -27.63
N ARG A 67 -6.18 -3.29 -27.32
CA ARG A 67 -4.97 -3.20 -26.48
C ARG A 67 -4.02 -2.08 -26.94
N GLN A 68 -3.82 -1.96 -28.25
CA GLN A 68 -2.94 -0.94 -28.85
C GLN A 68 -3.51 0.47 -28.67
N SER A 69 -4.83 0.63 -28.74
CA SER A 69 -5.47 1.91 -28.43
C SER A 69 -5.32 2.24 -26.95
N MET A 70 -5.52 1.27 -26.05
CA MET A 70 -5.37 1.45 -24.61
C MET A 70 -3.94 1.86 -24.24
N HIS A 71 -2.94 1.22 -24.85
CA HIS A 71 -1.53 1.56 -24.65
C HIS A 71 -1.24 3.04 -24.94
N LYS A 72 -1.85 3.63 -25.98
CA LYS A 72 -1.66 5.05 -26.32
C LYS A 72 -2.14 6.00 -25.23
N HIS A 73 -3.03 5.55 -24.34
CA HIS A 73 -3.50 6.34 -23.21
C HIS A 73 -2.53 6.31 -22.03
N PHE A 74 -1.64 5.31 -21.94
CA PHE A 74 -0.51 5.30 -21.00
C PHE A 74 0.59 6.22 -21.51
N SER A 75 0.50 7.49 -21.13
CA SER A 75 1.33 8.57 -21.62
C SER A 75 1.57 9.59 -20.50
N PRO A 76 2.45 10.59 -20.69
CA PRO A 76 2.60 11.65 -19.68
C PRO A 76 1.27 12.33 -19.29
N ALA A 77 0.30 12.37 -20.20
CA ALA A 77 -1.03 12.90 -19.93
C ALA A 77 -1.83 12.06 -18.92
N SER A 78 -1.74 10.71 -18.97
CA SER A 78 -2.36 9.87 -17.94
C SER A 78 -1.66 10.01 -16.60
N THR A 79 -0.34 10.15 -16.59
CA THR A 79 0.42 10.39 -15.35
C THR A 79 0.01 11.72 -14.72
N SER A 80 -0.06 12.80 -15.50
CA SER A 80 -0.56 14.10 -15.03
C SER A 80 -1.99 14.02 -14.50
N PHE A 81 -2.88 13.30 -15.19
CA PHE A 81 -4.25 13.06 -14.71
C PHE A 81 -4.28 12.37 -13.34
N LEU A 82 -3.47 11.31 -13.16
CA LEU A 82 -3.45 10.51 -11.93
C LEU A 82 -2.76 11.22 -10.75
N LEU A 83 -1.86 12.17 -11.03
CA LEU A 83 -1.17 12.97 -10.02
C LEU A 83 -1.89 14.28 -9.67
N THR A 84 -3.07 14.49 -10.24
CA THR A 84 -3.87 15.67 -9.94
C THR A 84 -4.65 15.46 -8.65
N ASP A 85 -4.53 16.41 -7.73
CA ASP A 85 -5.41 16.53 -6.59
C ASP A 85 -6.83 16.84 -7.07
N LEU A 86 -7.78 15.95 -6.80
CA LEU A 86 -9.12 16.07 -7.37
C LEU A 86 -9.91 17.30 -6.88
N PRO A 87 -9.77 17.74 -5.62
CA PRO A 87 -10.43 18.97 -5.15
C PRO A 87 -9.84 20.26 -5.73
N SER A 88 -8.51 20.44 -5.73
CA SER A 88 -7.89 21.67 -6.26
C SER A 88 -7.73 21.67 -7.78
N GLY A 89 -7.56 20.49 -8.38
CA GLY A 89 -7.16 20.34 -9.78
C GLY A 89 -5.67 20.59 -10.02
N ASP A 90 -4.86 20.73 -8.96
CA ASP A 90 -3.43 20.97 -9.04
C ASP A 90 -2.65 19.65 -9.14
N VAL A 91 -1.53 19.68 -9.87
CA VAL A 91 -0.61 18.52 -9.94
C VAL A 91 0.24 18.49 -8.68
N LEU A 92 0.22 17.37 -7.96
CA LEU A 92 0.88 17.25 -6.65
C LEU A 92 2.41 17.19 -6.76
N SER A 93 2.96 16.13 -7.34
CA SER A 93 4.38 15.99 -7.70
C SER A 93 4.58 14.62 -8.35
N SER A 94 5.66 14.44 -9.13
CA SER A 94 6.11 13.12 -9.58
C SER A 94 7.59 12.97 -9.29
N ALA A 95 7.98 11.87 -8.65
CA ALA A 95 9.38 11.50 -8.50
C ALA A 95 9.71 10.32 -9.44
N LEU A 96 10.94 10.33 -9.96
CA LEU A 96 11.53 9.22 -10.71
C LEU A 96 12.49 8.48 -9.79
N HIS A 97 12.21 7.19 -9.57
CA HIS A 97 13.02 6.35 -8.71
C HIS A 97 13.87 5.39 -9.52
N ASN A 98 14.96 4.93 -8.92
CA ASN A 98 15.81 3.93 -9.56
C ASN A 98 15.13 2.57 -9.51
N ALA A 99 15.36 1.73 -10.51
CA ALA A 99 14.82 0.36 -10.54
C ALA A 99 15.28 -0.55 -9.36
N ARG A 100 16.21 -0.07 -8.52
CA ARG A 100 16.70 -0.77 -7.32
C ARG A 100 15.94 -0.39 -6.05
N ASP A 101 15.18 0.69 -6.09
CA ASP A 101 14.37 1.11 -4.95
C ASP A 101 13.22 0.12 -4.80
N SER A 102 13.14 -0.52 -3.64
CA SER A 102 12.08 -1.51 -3.40
C SER A 102 10.71 -0.83 -3.38
N ASP A 103 9.68 -1.49 -3.92
CA ASP A 103 8.30 -1.03 -3.86
C ASP A 103 7.86 -0.63 -2.43
N GLN A 104 8.37 -1.33 -1.42
CA GLN A 104 8.11 -1.04 0.00
C GLN A 104 8.68 0.32 0.44
N ALA A 105 9.87 0.68 -0.02
CA ALA A 105 10.49 1.97 0.27
C ALA A 105 9.73 3.11 -0.42
N LEU A 106 9.39 2.92 -1.70
CA LEU A 106 8.57 3.85 -2.48
C LEU A 106 7.17 4.03 -1.87
N GLY A 107 6.60 2.95 -1.36
CA GLY A 107 5.32 2.97 -0.67
C GLY A 107 5.30 3.81 0.60
N ARG A 108 6.45 4.12 1.21
CA ARG A 108 6.51 5.02 2.37
C ARG A 108 6.52 6.49 1.98
N GLU A 109 7.11 6.86 0.84
CA GLU A 109 7.21 8.25 0.38
C GLU A 109 5.84 8.91 0.15
N ILE A 110 4.85 8.15 -0.33
CA ILE A 110 3.48 8.68 -0.49
C ILE A 110 2.88 9.16 0.84
N LEU A 111 3.39 8.67 1.98
CA LEU A 111 2.96 9.15 3.30
C LEU A 111 3.36 10.60 3.51
N ASP A 112 4.43 11.13 2.90
CA ASP A 112 4.80 12.55 3.07
C ASP A 112 3.77 13.50 2.45
N HIS A 113 2.93 12.97 1.56
CA HIS A 113 1.85 13.71 0.89
C HIS A 113 0.45 13.34 1.38
N CYS A 114 0.32 12.33 2.26
CA CYS A 114 -0.96 11.85 2.79
C CYS A 114 -1.63 12.90 3.70
N ARG A 115 -2.82 13.35 3.29
CA ARG A 115 -3.67 14.30 4.02
C ARG A 115 -4.93 13.61 4.56
N GLN A 116 -5.58 14.26 5.51
CA GLN A 116 -6.88 13.84 6.03
C GLN A 116 -7.88 13.62 4.89
N ALA A 117 -8.66 12.55 4.98
CA ALA A 117 -9.66 12.13 4.00
C ALA A 117 -9.14 11.73 2.59
N ASP A 118 -7.83 11.63 2.39
CA ASP A 118 -7.28 11.03 1.16
C ASP A 118 -7.64 9.55 1.05
N LEU A 119 -7.70 9.02 -0.18
CA LEU A 119 -7.79 7.59 -0.44
C LEU A 119 -6.50 7.10 -1.07
N ILE A 120 -5.77 6.25 -0.34
CA ILE A 120 -4.53 5.62 -0.82
C ILE A 120 -4.81 4.22 -1.35
N VAL A 121 -4.49 3.97 -2.62
CA VAL A 121 -4.67 2.66 -3.26
C VAL A 121 -3.31 2.02 -3.50
N ARG A 122 -3.09 0.82 -2.96
CA ARG A 122 -1.79 0.12 -2.96
C ARG A 122 -1.88 -1.26 -3.58
N ASP A 123 -0.90 -1.57 -4.41
CA ASP A 123 -0.71 -2.91 -4.92
C ASP A 123 0.06 -3.81 -3.93
N MET A 124 0.15 -5.12 -4.20
CA MET A 124 0.81 -6.12 -3.33
C MET A 124 2.27 -5.72 -2.99
N GLY A 125 3.02 -5.17 -3.95
CA GLY A 125 4.40 -4.71 -3.72
C GLY A 125 4.52 -3.58 -2.71
N PHE A 126 3.43 -2.83 -2.48
CA PHE A 126 3.37 -1.64 -1.62
C PHE A 126 2.63 -1.88 -0.30
N PHE A 127 2.23 -3.13 0.01
CA PHE A 127 1.56 -3.48 1.26
C PHE A 127 2.53 -3.41 2.46
N ASN A 128 2.22 -2.58 3.45
CA ASN A 128 3.05 -2.42 4.65
C ASN A 128 2.19 -2.01 5.84
N LEU A 129 2.13 -2.85 6.89
CA LEU A 129 1.30 -2.59 8.07
C LEU A 129 1.66 -1.28 8.79
N GLU A 130 2.95 -0.93 8.88
CA GLU A 130 3.40 0.33 9.48
C GLU A 130 2.85 1.53 8.69
N SER A 131 2.95 1.48 7.37
CA SER A 131 2.39 2.52 6.50
C SER A 131 0.87 2.63 6.64
N LEU A 132 0.15 1.50 6.73
CA LEU A 132 -1.31 1.52 6.92
C LEU A 132 -1.71 2.17 8.25
N HIS A 133 -0.98 1.87 9.32
CA HIS A 133 -1.21 2.50 10.62
C HIS A 133 -0.99 4.03 10.58
N VAL A 134 0.03 4.49 9.86
CA VAL A 134 0.27 5.94 9.66
C VAL A 134 -0.87 6.60 8.86
N ILE A 135 -1.44 5.91 7.87
CA ILE A 135 -2.58 6.43 7.11
C ILE A 135 -3.82 6.57 8.00
N GLU A 136 -4.10 5.56 8.82
CA GLU A 136 -5.22 5.58 9.78
C GLU A 136 -5.05 6.70 10.82
N ALA A 137 -3.83 6.86 11.35
CA ALA A 137 -3.51 7.94 12.31
C ALA A 137 -3.68 9.35 11.72
N ARG A 138 -3.68 9.49 10.39
CA ARG A 138 -3.92 10.74 9.66
C ARG A 138 -5.38 10.94 9.25
N GLU A 139 -6.28 10.04 9.69
CA GLU A 139 -7.70 10.05 9.31
C GLU A 139 -7.90 9.99 7.78
N ALA A 140 -7.02 9.26 7.11
CA ALA A 140 -7.10 8.95 5.69
C ALA A 140 -7.59 7.51 5.46
N PHE A 141 -8.12 7.25 4.27
CA PHE A 141 -8.61 5.95 3.84
C PHE A 141 -7.57 5.20 3.02
N TRP A 142 -7.63 3.87 3.04
CA TRP A 142 -6.75 3.05 2.21
C TRP A 142 -7.44 1.79 1.67
N ILE A 143 -6.95 1.34 0.51
CA ILE A 143 -7.24 0.03 -0.06
C ILE A 143 -5.90 -0.59 -0.44
N SER A 144 -5.61 -1.79 0.06
CA SER A 144 -4.38 -2.50 -0.28
C SER A 144 -4.65 -3.97 -0.57
N ARG A 145 -3.94 -4.52 -1.56
CA ARG A 145 -3.95 -5.97 -1.78
C ARG A 145 -3.08 -6.68 -0.75
N PHE A 146 -3.69 -7.62 -0.05
CA PHE A 146 -2.98 -8.59 0.77
C PHE A 146 -2.83 -9.88 -0.04
N SER A 147 -1.61 -10.40 -0.13
CA SER A 147 -1.37 -11.76 -0.60
C SER A 147 -1.09 -12.61 0.62
N GLU A 148 -1.99 -13.54 0.92
CA GLU A 148 -1.61 -14.69 1.70
C GLU A 148 -0.54 -15.41 0.88
N ALA A 149 0.73 -15.21 1.22
CA ALA A 149 1.77 -16.11 0.74
C ALA A 149 1.26 -17.54 0.99
N PRO A 150 1.38 -18.48 0.04
CA PRO A 150 0.95 -19.85 0.26
C PRO A 150 1.62 -20.28 1.55
N GLN A 151 0.79 -20.57 2.57
CA GLN A 151 1.20 -20.71 3.96
C GLN A 151 2.60 -21.32 4.00
N ARG A 152 3.63 -20.50 4.24
CA ARG A 152 4.86 -21.04 4.80
C ARG A 152 4.34 -21.62 6.09
N GLN A 153 4.21 -22.95 6.14
CA GLN A 153 3.78 -23.70 7.31
C GLN A 153 4.22 -22.91 8.52
N LEU A 154 3.26 -22.36 9.25
CA LEU A 154 3.52 -21.87 10.59
C LEU A 154 4.14 -23.08 11.28
N ARG A 155 5.47 -23.15 11.31
CA ARG A 155 6.15 -24.15 12.12
C ARG A 155 5.57 -23.89 13.51
N PRO A 156 4.94 -24.87 14.15
CA PRO A 156 4.39 -24.65 15.47
C PRO A 156 5.51 -24.07 16.32
N ALA A 157 5.32 -22.84 16.78
CA ALA A 157 6.22 -22.21 17.74
C ALA A 157 5.96 -22.87 19.09
N LEU A 158 6.29 -24.16 19.23
CA LEU A 158 6.20 -24.92 20.47
C LEU A 158 7.13 -26.14 20.37
N GLY A 159 8.42 -25.86 20.26
CA GLY A 159 9.36 -26.62 21.07
C GLY A 159 9.23 -26.03 22.48
N HIS A 160 8.69 -26.82 23.39
CA HIS A 160 8.65 -26.56 24.83
C HIS A 160 10.04 -26.03 25.26
N ARG A 161 10.19 -24.72 25.41
CA ARG A 161 11.27 -24.20 26.24
C ARG A 161 10.78 -24.41 27.65
N ASP A 162 11.39 -25.35 28.34
CA ASP A 162 11.23 -25.49 29.78
C ASP A 162 11.29 -24.09 30.41
N PRO A 163 10.41 -23.78 31.37
CA PRO A 163 10.46 -22.49 32.05
C PRO A 163 11.87 -22.29 32.60
N VAL A 164 12.49 -21.17 32.23
CA VAL A 164 13.77 -20.73 32.83
C VAL A 164 13.53 -20.68 34.35
N PRO A 165 14.30 -21.44 35.15
CA PRO A 165 14.13 -21.42 36.59
C PRO A 165 14.31 -19.99 37.10
N LEU A 166 13.33 -19.50 37.86
CA LEU A 166 13.46 -18.23 38.57
C LEU A 166 14.70 -18.31 39.48
N PRO A 167 15.55 -17.27 39.55
CA PRO A 167 16.68 -17.24 40.47
C PRO A 167 16.19 -17.52 41.89
N GLN A 168 16.72 -18.58 42.52
CA GLN A 168 16.41 -18.88 43.91
C GLN A 168 16.90 -17.71 44.77
N ALA A 169 16.01 -17.17 45.60
CA ALA A 169 16.33 -16.14 46.57
C ALA A 169 17.48 -16.63 47.47
N ILE A 170 18.55 -15.85 47.55
CA ILE A 170 19.64 -16.07 48.49
C ILE A 170 19.04 -15.92 49.90
N LEU A 171 18.83 -17.04 50.58
CA LEU A 171 18.54 -17.05 52.01
C LEU A 171 19.84 -16.75 52.77
N PRO A 172 19.81 -15.91 53.82
CA PRO A 172 21.00 -15.56 54.57
C PRO A 172 21.55 -16.75 55.35
N ASP A 173 22.88 -16.80 55.35
CA ASP A 173 23.77 -17.69 56.08
C ASP A 173 23.34 -17.95 57.54
N GLN A 174 23.28 -19.23 57.91
CA GLN A 174 23.12 -19.72 59.28
C GLN A 174 24.21 -20.78 59.52
N SER A 175 25.44 -20.31 59.74
CA SER A 175 26.40 -20.76 60.78
C SER A 175 26.37 -22.24 61.22
N GLY A 176 27.53 -22.90 61.14
CA GLY A 176 27.99 -23.77 62.25
C GLY A 176 28.64 -25.11 61.91
N ALA A 177 29.98 -25.14 62.02
CA ALA A 177 30.83 -26.21 62.59
C ALA A 177 30.80 -27.65 62.01
N HIS A 178 31.92 -28.10 61.41
CA HIS A 178 32.89 -28.95 62.13
C HIS A 178 34.15 -29.29 61.28
N THR A 179 35.29 -28.98 61.89
CA THR A 179 36.66 -29.52 61.79
C THR A 179 36.84 -30.91 61.14
N GLN A 180 37.83 -31.07 60.25
CA GLN A 180 39.03 -31.91 60.51
C GLN A 180 40.13 -31.82 59.43
N LYS A 181 41.36 -31.63 59.92
CA LYS A 181 42.68 -31.73 59.26
C LYS A 181 42.96 -33.14 58.69
N ARG A 182 43.68 -33.22 57.57
CA ARG A 182 44.71 -34.27 57.29
C ARG A 182 45.53 -33.86 56.05
N LEU A 183 46.72 -33.29 56.23
CA LEU A 183 48.06 -33.91 56.11
C LEU A 183 48.45 -34.38 54.69
N LEU A 184 49.41 -33.65 54.10
CA LEU A 184 50.34 -34.10 53.03
C LEU A 184 51.13 -35.33 53.52
N PRO A 185 51.60 -36.23 52.63
CA PRO A 185 52.97 -36.13 52.06
C PRO A 185 53.03 -36.69 50.61
N SER A 186 54.09 -36.65 49.80
CA SER A 186 55.44 -36.03 49.79
C SER A 186 55.81 -35.82 48.31
#